data_AF-B5VGV6-F1
#
_entry.id   AF-B5VGV6-F1
#
_cell.length_a   1.000
_cell.length_b   1.000
_cell.length_c   1.000
_cell.angle_alpha   90.00
_cell.angle_beta   90.00
_cell.angle_gamma   90.00
#
_symmetry.space_group_name_H-M   'P 1'
#
loop_
_entity.id
_entity.type
_entity.pdbx_description
1 polymer ?
#
loop_
_entity_poly.entity_id
_entity_poly.type
_entity_poly.pdbx_seq_one_letter_code
_entity_poly.pdbx_strand_id
1 'polypeptide(L)'
;RPPPTRKIDDFDYIGPDSLLTKEEAIELIEAFFLTMHPFFPNIPLQLHDPKELAEYPILFCAILTVSARYHPFDTLGLDNGEDGMRHIEVHDKLWVYCQKLISQTIWAEASTRSIGTVLAFIIFTEWNPRSIHYKWSDYANDPELNNVNARGSKNISTRKDEEGLTGVGAIRRSDRMSWMLTGSAVRLAQDMGFIENSSKVFIVTHISETTSAMNMNQRSLLAESFSVLNLNLGKIENDGNESNEDYLGNEKFYLNEILPDEESKLRWKRVFENSENDHDNEKNFLTDWEREFLNDEYVLYYSNKKDDTNLAQNHIPPFPLRFSFAQRAKIEIIRIL
;
A
#
# COMPACT_ATOMS: atom_id res chain seq x y z
N ARG A 1 -10.66 -17.89 2.38
CA ARG A 1 -10.60 -16.45 2.71
C ARG A 1 -11.99 -15.99 3.13
N PRO A 2 -12.12 -15.05 4.09
CA PRO A 2 -13.42 -14.42 4.34
C PRO A 2 -13.90 -13.74 3.05
N PRO A 3 -15.18 -13.83 2.69
CA PRO A 3 -15.69 -13.13 1.51
C PRO A 3 -15.60 -11.62 1.72
N PRO A 4 -15.20 -10.84 0.69
CA PRO A 4 -15.12 -9.39 0.82
C PRO A 4 -16.49 -8.82 1.14
N THR A 5 -16.52 -7.93 2.13
CA THR A 5 -17.78 -7.31 2.62
C THR A 5 -18.28 -6.20 1.70
N ARG A 6 -17.36 -5.47 1.07
CA ARG A 6 -17.64 -4.37 0.14
C ARG A 6 -17.48 -4.84 -1.31
N LYS A 7 -18.38 -4.39 -2.18
CA LYS A 7 -18.33 -4.64 -3.63
C LYS A 7 -17.87 -3.40 -4.37
N ILE A 8 -17.40 -3.62 -5.60
CA ILE A 8 -16.99 -2.55 -6.53
C ILE A 8 -18.18 -1.61 -6.83
N ASP A 9 -19.41 -2.13 -6.81
CA ASP A 9 -20.61 -1.34 -7.11
C ASP A 9 -21.04 -0.44 -5.93
N ASP A 10 -20.42 -0.56 -4.75
CA ASP A 10 -20.75 0.22 -3.57
C ASP A 10 -20.09 1.62 -3.57
N PHE A 11 -19.22 1.91 -4.53
CA PHE A 11 -18.54 3.20 -4.64
C PHE A 11 -19.36 4.21 -5.44
N ASP A 12 -19.62 5.39 -4.87
CA ASP A 12 -20.43 6.46 -5.48
C ASP A 12 -19.96 6.90 -6.88
N TYR A 13 -18.67 6.74 -7.19
CA TYR A 13 -18.08 7.12 -8.47
C TYR A 13 -18.09 5.97 -9.50
N ILE A 14 -18.57 4.79 -9.13
CA ILE A 14 -18.72 3.63 -10.02
C ILE A 14 -20.20 3.35 -10.28
N GLY A 15 -20.58 3.16 -11.53
CA GLY A 15 -21.97 2.92 -11.93
C GLY A 15 -22.20 3.22 -13.41
N PRO A 16 -23.36 2.80 -13.95
CA PRO A 16 -23.67 2.95 -15.38
C PRO A 16 -23.74 4.43 -15.83
N ASP A 17 -24.19 5.32 -14.94
CA ASP A 17 -24.26 6.78 -15.18
C ASP A 17 -23.25 7.56 -14.30
N SER A 18 -22.31 6.85 -13.66
CA SER A 18 -21.32 7.45 -12.75
C SER A 18 -20.05 7.86 -13.51
N LEU A 19 -19.00 8.23 -12.78
CA LEU A 19 -17.73 8.67 -13.38
C LEU A 19 -17.04 7.57 -14.21
N LEU A 20 -17.10 6.34 -13.71
CA LEU A 20 -16.56 5.13 -14.32
C LEU A 20 -17.61 4.02 -14.30
N THR A 21 -17.64 3.24 -15.37
CA THR A 21 -18.32 1.95 -15.36
C THR A 21 -17.48 0.92 -14.59
N LYS A 22 -18.10 -0.21 -14.26
CA LYS A 22 -17.41 -1.30 -13.55
C LYS A 22 -16.30 -1.90 -14.39
N GLU A 23 -16.56 -2.10 -15.68
CA GLU A 23 -15.61 -2.64 -16.64
C GLU A 23 -14.40 -1.71 -16.77
N GLU A 24 -14.63 -0.40 -16.95
CA GLU A 24 -13.54 0.59 -17.01
C GLU A 24 -12.69 0.61 -15.73
N ALA A 25 -13.31 0.47 -14.56
CA ALA A 25 -12.57 0.40 -13.30
C ALA A 25 -11.67 -0.84 -13.22
N ILE A 26 -12.17 -2.00 -13.68
CA ILE A 26 -11.38 -3.24 -13.71
C ILE A 26 -10.21 -3.11 -14.69
N GLU A 27 -10.45 -2.60 -15.90
CA GLU A 27 -9.40 -2.40 -16.89
C GLU A 27 -8.30 -1.44 -16.41
N LEU A 28 -8.67 -0.36 -15.71
CA LEU A 28 -7.71 0.56 -15.10
C LEU A 28 -6.87 -0.11 -14.01
N ILE A 29 -7.47 -0.98 -13.20
CA ILE A 29 -6.75 -1.73 -12.16
C ILE A 29 -5.78 -2.73 -12.80
N GLU A 30 -6.23 -3.48 -13.80
CA GLU A 30 -5.38 -4.43 -14.55
C GLU A 30 -4.22 -3.70 -15.24
N ALA A 31 -4.48 -2.56 -15.88
CA ALA A 31 -3.45 -1.74 -16.50
C ALA A 31 -2.40 -1.28 -15.47
N PHE A 32 -2.82 -0.85 -14.28
CA PHE A 32 -1.90 -0.46 -13.22
C PHE A 32 -0.98 -1.60 -12.79
N PHE A 33 -1.54 -2.80 -12.56
CA PHE A 33 -0.72 -3.95 -12.15
C PHE A 33 0.18 -4.47 -13.27
N LEU A 34 -0.18 -4.26 -14.53
CA LEU A 34 0.63 -4.67 -15.67
C LEU A 34 1.81 -3.71 -15.92
N THR A 35 1.60 -2.40 -15.83
CA THR A 35 2.59 -1.40 -16.28
C THR A 35 3.31 -0.68 -15.15
N MET A 36 2.64 -0.43 -14.01
CA MET A 36 3.16 0.43 -12.93
C MET A 36 3.67 -0.39 -11.74
N HIS A 37 2.94 -1.43 -11.32
CA HIS A 37 3.34 -2.30 -10.20
C HIS A 37 4.73 -2.93 -10.35
N PRO A 38 5.22 -3.31 -11.56
CA PRO A 38 6.58 -3.84 -11.71
C PRO A 38 7.69 -2.88 -11.22
N PHE A 39 7.46 -1.57 -11.26
CA PHE A 39 8.40 -0.56 -10.74
C PHE A 39 8.29 -0.37 -9.22
N PHE A 40 7.18 -0.79 -8.62
CA PHE A 40 6.93 -0.70 -7.19
C PHE A 40 6.20 -1.95 -6.66
N PRO A 41 6.88 -3.10 -6.60
CA PRO A 41 6.26 -4.39 -6.31
C PRO A 41 6.02 -4.60 -4.81
N ASN A 42 5.41 -3.62 -4.14
CA ASN A 42 5.20 -3.62 -2.69
C ASN A 42 3.74 -3.91 -2.30
N ILE A 43 2.83 -3.91 -3.27
CA ILE A 43 1.43 -4.30 -3.05
C ILE A 43 1.35 -5.84 -3.04
N PRO A 44 0.79 -6.46 -1.99
CA PRO A 44 0.57 -7.90 -1.90
C PRO A 44 -0.22 -8.46 -3.09
N LEU A 45 0.13 -9.68 -3.53
CA LEU A 45 -0.50 -10.34 -4.68
C LEU A 45 -1.99 -10.58 -4.46
N GLN A 46 -2.42 -10.74 -3.20
CA GLN A 46 -3.81 -10.93 -2.82
C GLN A 46 -4.68 -9.71 -3.17
N LEU A 47 -4.09 -8.51 -3.18
CA LEU A 47 -4.78 -7.25 -3.50
C LEU A 47 -4.79 -6.94 -5.00
N HIS A 48 -4.26 -7.83 -5.85
CA HIS A 48 -4.32 -7.66 -7.31
C HIS A 48 -5.70 -8.00 -7.85
N ASP A 49 -6.49 -8.82 -7.15
CA ASP A 49 -7.88 -9.07 -7.50
C ASP A 49 -8.73 -7.82 -7.20
N PRO A 50 -9.41 -7.23 -8.21
CA PRO A 50 -10.29 -6.06 -8.01
C PRO A 50 -11.34 -6.25 -6.92
N LYS A 51 -11.78 -7.49 -6.66
CA LYS A 51 -12.78 -7.80 -5.64
C LYS A 51 -12.23 -7.64 -4.22
N GLU A 52 -11.02 -8.13 -3.99
CA GLU A 52 -10.33 -8.01 -2.70
C GLU A 52 -9.88 -6.56 -2.49
N LEU A 53 -9.46 -5.88 -3.56
CA LEU A 53 -9.06 -4.47 -3.51
C LEU A 53 -10.21 -3.54 -3.06
N ALA A 54 -11.46 -3.87 -3.41
CA ALA A 54 -12.64 -3.09 -3.03
C ALA A 54 -12.85 -3.00 -1.51
N GLU A 55 -12.27 -3.93 -0.72
CA GLU A 55 -12.30 -3.86 0.74
C GLU A 55 -11.48 -2.66 1.28
N TYR A 56 -10.48 -2.21 0.52
CA TYR A 56 -9.60 -1.10 0.87
C TYR A 56 -9.92 0.16 0.04
N PRO A 57 -10.88 0.99 0.47
CA PRO A 57 -11.46 2.06 -0.36
C PRO A 57 -10.44 3.12 -0.78
N ILE A 58 -9.46 3.43 0.10
CA ILE A 58 -8.42 4.42 -0.18
C ILE A 58 -7.44 3.88 -1.21
N LEU A 59 -7.01 2.63 -1.05
CA LEU A 59 -6.09 1.97 -1.99
C LEU A 59 -6.72 1.81 -3.37
N PHE A 60 -7.97 1.34 -3.39
CA PHE A 60 -8.75 1.19 -4.61
C PHE A 60 -8.87 2.53 -5.37
N CYS A 61 -9.28 3.60 -4.67
CA CYS A 61 -9.39 4.93 -5.27
C CYS A 61 -8.02 5.49 -5.71
N ALA A 62 -6.95 5.22 -4.95
CA ALA A 62 -5.60 5.67 -5.29
C ALA A 62 -5.08 5.00 -6.57
N ILE A 63 -5.26 3.68 -6.71
CA ILE A 63 -4.86 2.93 -7.90
C ILE A 63 -5.63 3.43 -9.13
N LEU A 64 -6.94 3.63 -9.02
CA LEU A 64 -7.74 4.20 -10.13
C LEU A 64 -7.28 5.61 -10.50
N THR A 65 -7.00 6.46 -9.52
CA THR A 65 -6.52 7.83 -9.75
C THR A 65 -5.18 7.81 -10.49
N VAL A 66 -4.21 7.02 -10.01
CA VAL A 66 -2.89 6.90 -10.66
C VAL A 66 -3.03 6.27 -12.05
N SER A 67 -3.83 5.22 -12.20
CA SER A 67 -4.01 4.58 -13.49
C SER A 67 -4.62 5.53 -14.54
N ALA A 68 -5.69 6.25 -14.18
CA ALA A 68 -6.31 7.25 -15.06
C ALA A 68 -5.36 8.38 -15.47
N ARG A 69 -4.34 8.67 -14.65
CA ARG A 69 -3.29 9.67 -14.98
C ARG A 69 -2.34 9.17 -16.07
N TYR A 70 -1.89 7.93 -15.98
CA TYR A 70 -0.80 7.39 -16.82
C TYR A 70 -1.29 6.58 -18.02
N HIS A 71 -2.55 6.15 -18.01
CA HIS A 71 -3.19 5.41 -19.10
C HIS A 71 -4.31 6.26 -19.72
N PRO A 72 -4.08 6.93 -20.85
CA PRO A 72 -5.15 7.54 -21.63
C PRO A 72 -6.17 6.48 -22.06
N PHE A 73 -7.45 6.79 -21.98
CA PHE A 73 -8.50 5.79 -22.26
C PHE A 73 -8.45 5.27 -23.71
N ASP A 74 -7.97 6.09 -24.65
CA ASP A 74 -7.72 5.67 -26.05
C ASP A 74 -6.77 4.47 -26.14
N THR A 75 -5.77 4.41 -25.25
CA THR A 75 -4.76 3.34 -25.23
C THR A 75 -5.32 2.03 -24.68
N LEU A 76 -6.37 2.10 -23.86
CA LEU A 76 -7.07 0.95 -23.29
C LEU A 76 -8.23 0.50 -24.17
N GLY A 77 -8.56 1.23 -25.25
CA GLY A 77 -9.75 0.98 -26.07
C GLY A 77 -11.05 1.42 -25.39
N LEU A 78 -10.95 2.24 -24.35
CA LEU A 78 -12.07 2.82 -23.62
C LEU A 78 -12.51 4.13 -24.29
N ASP A 79 -13.78 4.50 -24.09
CA ASP A 79 -14.30 5.78 -24.59
C ASP A 79 -13.62 6.94 -23.87
N ASN A 80 -12.77 7.69 -24.56
CA ASN A 80 -12.06 8.85 -24.00
C ASN A 80 -12.80 10.18 -24.24
N GLY A 81 -14.05 10.11 -24.71
CA GLY A 81 -14.83 11.26 -25.13
C GLY A 81 -14.32 11.88 -26.43
N GLU A 82 -15.12 12.76 -27.04
CA GLU A 82 -14.79 13.40 -28.34
C GLU A 82 -13.48 14.23 -28.28
N ASP A 83 -13.16 14.80 -27.12
CA ASP A 83 -11.97 15.63 -26.91
C ASP A 83 -10.72 14.83 -26.50
N GLY A 84 -10.82 13.52 -26.22
CA GLY A 84 -9.71 12.69 -25.75
C GLY A 84 -9.20 13.04 -24.33
N MET A 85 -9.97 13.80 -23.55
CA MET A 85 -9.58 14.34 -22.25
C MET A 85 -10.33 13.71 -21.07
N ARG A 86 -11.19 12.71 -21.30
CA ARG A 86 -12.00 12.09 -20.23
C ARG A 86 -11.13 11.50 -19.12
N HIS A 87 -10.01 10.86 -19.46
CA HIS A 87 -9.07 10.32 -18.47
C HIS A 87 -8.56 11.40 -17.48
N ILE A 88 -8.35 12.65 -17.94
CA ILE A 88 -7.93 13.77 -17.09
C ILE A 88 -9.07 14.19 -16.15
N GLU A 89 -10.30 14.27 -16.67
CA GLU A 89 -11.47 14.61 -15.86
C GLU A 89 -11.74 13.54 -14.79
N VAL A 90 -11.63 12.27 -15.16
CA VAL A 90 -11.75 11.13 -14.24
C VAL A 90 -10.68 11.22 -13.16
N HIS A 91 -9.41 11.42 -13.52
CA HIS A 91 -8.34 11.63 -12.56
C HIS A 91 -8.65 12.77 -11.59
N ASP A 92 -9.05 13.95 -12.08
CA ASP A 92 -9.29 15.13 -11.25
C ASP A 92 -10.45 14.91 -10.27
N LYS A 93 -11.53 14.24 -10.72
CA LYS A 93 -12.65 13.89 -9.85
C LYS A 93 -12.28 12.82 -8.82
N LEU A 94 -11.58 11.75 -9.22
CA LEU A 94 -11.11 10.70 -8.32
C LEU A 94 -10.17 11.25 -7.24
N TRP A 95 -9.30 12.19 -7.60
CA TRP A 95 -8.41 12.84 -6.64
C TRP A 95 -9.18 13.57 -5.52
N VAL A 96 -10.30 14.23 -5.82
CA VAL A 96 -11.15 14.87 -4.80
C VAL A 96 -11.69 13.85 -3.80
N TYR A 97 -12.08 12.66 -4.26
CA TYR A 97 -12.47 11.56 -3.37
C TYR A 97 -11.29 11.09 -2.51
N CYS A 98 -10.10 10.94 -3.10
CA CYS A 98 -8.89 10.60 -2.36
C CYS A 98 -8.57 11.64 -1.27
N GLN A 99 -8.66 12.94 -1.56
CA GLN A 99 -8.44 14.00 -0.58
C GLN A 99 -9.39 13.89 0.61
N LYS A 100 -10.68 13.61 0.36
CA LYS A 100 -11.67 13.38 1.42
C LYS A 100 -11.29 12.19 2.30
N LEU A 101 -10.92 11.06 1.69
CA LEU A 101 -10.52 9.85 2.40
C LEU A 101 -9.20 10.04 3.20
N ILE A 102 -8.23 10.77 2.64
CA ILE A 102 -7.00 11.17 3.33
C ILE A 102 -7.35 12.04 4.54
N SER A 103 -8.24 13.03 4.39
CA SER A 103 -8.66 13.89 5.49
C SER A 103 -9.35 13.11 6.61
N GLN A 104 -10.23 12.17 6.26
CA GLN A 104 -10.87 11.26 7.22
C GLN A 104 -9.85 10.44 8.01
N THR A 105 -8.81 9.96 7.32
CA THR A 105 -7.70 9.22 7.95
C THR A 105 -6.93 10.10 8.93
N ILE A 106 -6.63 11.34 8.56
CA ILE A 106 -5.93 12.30 9.43
C ILE A 106 -6.76 12.63 10.68
N TRP A 107 -8.08 12.65 10.56
CA TRP A 107 -9.01 12.81 11.70
C TRP A 107 -9.30 11.50 12.46
N ALA A 108 -8.48 10.47 12.22
CA ALA A 108 -8.54 9.18 12.92
C ALA A 108 -9.88 8.44 12.78
N GLU A 109 -10.53 8.53 11.62
CA GLU A 109 -11.71 7.72 11.34
C GLU A 109 -11.33 6.23 11.31
N ALA A 110 -11.93 5.41 12.19
CA ALA A 110 -11.55 4.01 12.36
C ALA A 110 -11.66 3.17 11.08
N SER A 111 -12.62 3.48 10.20
CA SER A 111 -12.85 2.80 8.92
C SER A 111 -11.67 2.90 7.94
N THR A 112 -10.76 3.84 8.17
CA THR A 112 -9.61 4.13 7.30
C THR A 112 -8.30 3.53 7.84
N ARG A 113 -8.32 2.87 9.00
CA ARG A 113 -7.14 2.23 9.59
C ARG A 113 -6.92 0.85 8.97
N SER A 114 -6.16 0.81 7.88
CA SER A 114 -5.91 -0.43 7.15
C SER A 114 -4.53 -0.41 6.48
N ILE A 115 -4.00 -1.60 6.15
CA ILE A 115 -2.77 -1.73 5.34
C ILE A 115 -2.94 -1.07 3.97
N GLY A 116 -4.15 -1.12 3.38
CA GLY A 116 -4.45 -0.46 2.13
C GLY A 116 -4.27 1.06 2.20
N THR A 117 -4.61 1.68 3.32
CA THR A 117 -4.40 3.12 3.52
C THR A 117 -2.92 3.49 3.58
N VAL A 118 -2.10 2.68 4.28
CA VAL A 118 -0.63 2.86 4.30
C VAL A 118 -0.07 2.77 2.88
N LEU A 119 -0.44 1.71 2.15
CA LEU A 119 0.01 1.52 0.76
C LEU A 119 -0.48 2.64 -0.15
N ALA A 120 -1.70 3.15 0.04
CA ALA A 120 -2.24 4.24 -0.77
C ALA A 120 -1.46 5.55 -0.59
N PHE A 121 -1.08 5.90 0.65
CA PHE A 121 -0.29 7.09 0.93
C PHE A 121 1.08 7.02 0.26
N ILE A 122 1.69 5.83 0.30
CA ILE A 122 2.97 5.54 -0.33
C ILE A 122 2.87 5.56 -1.87
N ILE A 123 1.79 5.01 -2.44
CA ILE A 123 1.54 5.10 -3.89
C ILE A 123 1.52 6.55 -4.35
N PHE A 124 0.88 7.44 -3.58
CA PHE A 124 0.87 8.86 -3.90
C PHE A 124 2.22 9.56 -3.73
N THR A 125 3.17 9.00 -2.97
CA THR A 125 4.51 9.59 -2.85
C THR A 125 5.38 9.28 -4.05
N GLU A 126 5.25 8.06 -4.59
CA GLU A 126 5.97 7.62 -5.80
C GLU A 126 5.31 8.17 -7.07
N TRP A 127 3.98 8.12 -7.14
CA TRP A 127 3.17 8.61 -8.25
C TRP A 127 2.26 9.72 -7.77
N ASN A 128 2.82 10.92 -7.66
CA ASN A 128 2.09 12.12 -7.27
C ASN A 128 0.84 12.31 -8.15
N PRO A 129 -0.31 12.77 -7.63
CA PRO A 129 -1.46 13.16 -8.45
C PRO A 129 -1.19 14.41 -9.26
N ARG A 130 -1.86 14.60 -10.40
CA ARG A 130 -1.62 15.78 -11.26
C ARG A 130 -1.99 17.09 -10.55
N SER A 131 -3.06 17.05 -9.74
CA SER A 131 -3.67 18.20 -9.09
C SER A 131 -2.73 18.89 -8.09
N ILE A 132 -1.78 18.17 -7.47
CA ILE A 132 -0.81 18.75 -6.52
C ILE A 132 0.20 19.69 -7.20
N HIS A 133 0.42 19.51 -8.50
CA HIS A 133 1.29 20.38 -9.28
C HIS A 133 0.62 21.72 -9.60
N TYR A 134 -0.69 21.83 -9.44
CA TYR A 134 -1.42 23.08 -9.55
C TYR A 134 -1.52 23.77 -8.19
N LYS A 135 -1.54 25.11 -8.21
CA LYS A 135 -2.03 25.87 -7.07
C LYS A 135 -3.56 25.88 -7.15
N TRP A 136 -4.16 24.73 -6.86
CA TRP A 136 -5.61 24.66 -6.80
C TRP A 136 -6.10 25.51 -5.62
N SER A 137 -7.21 26.22 -5.80
CA SER A 137 -7.98 26.82 -4.70
C SER A 137 -8.59 25.68 -3.89
N ASP A 138 -7.81 25.07 -3.02
CA ASP A 138 -8.30 24.07 -2.07
C ASP A 138 -8.98 24.76 -0.88
N TYR A 139 -9.84 24.07 -0.13
CA TYR A 139 -10.48 24.63 1.08
C TYR A 139 -9.45 25.13 2.11
N ALA A 140 -8.22 24.60 2.06
CA ALA A 140 -7.10 25.04 2.89
C ALA A 140 -6.51 26.40 2.45
N ASN A 141 -6.66 26.79 1.18
CA ASN A 141 -6.00 27.97 0.59
C ASN A 141 -6.98 29.04 0.09
N ASP A 142 -8.27 28.73 -0.02
CA ASP A 142 -9.30 29.67 -0.46
C ASP A 142 -10.26 30.04 0.70
N PRO A 143 -10.14 31.24 1.29
CA PRO A 143 -11.06 31.69 2.33
C PRO A 143 -12.49 31.89 1.82
N GLU A 144 -12.72 32.02 0.50
CA GLU A 144 -14.08 32.10 -0.06
C GLU A 144 -14.80 30.74 -0.02
N LEU A 145 -14.08 29.61 -0.17
CA LEU A 145 -14.65 28.25 -0.02
C LEU A 145 -15.04 27.94 1.43
N ASN A 146 -14.43 28.61 2.40
CA ASN A 146 -14.75 28.46 3.83
C ASN A 146 -15.92 29.35 4.29
N ASN A 147 -16.43 30.23 3.43
CA ASN A 147 -17.48 31.16 3.81
C ASN A 147 -18.86 30.47 3.81
N VAL A 148 -19.30 30.04 4.99
CA VAL A 148 -20.56 29.30 5.21
C VAL A 148 -21.79 30.05 4.66
N ASN A 149 -21.74 31.39 4.60
CA ASN A 149 -22.82 32.26 4.13
C ASN A 149 -22.92 32.39 2.60
N ALA A 150 -21.91 31.92 1.84
CA ALA A 150 -21.86 32.04 0.38
C ALA A 150 -22.27 30.76 -0.38
N ARG A 151 -22.57 29.67 0.34
CA ARG A 151 -22.84 28.33 -0.21
C ARG A 151 -24.05 28.20 -1.15
N GLY A 152 -24.87 29.24 -1.30
CA GLY A 152 -26.12 29.19 -2.07
C GLY A 152 -26.07 29.79 -3.49
N SER A 153 -24.98 30.45 -3.90
CA SER A 153 -24.96 31.11 -5.20
C SER A 153 -23.54 31.37 -5.69
N LYS A 154 -22.97 30.42 -6.43
CA LYS A 154 -22.02 30.63 -7.53
C LYS A 154 -21.52 29.29 -8.09
N ASN A 155 -21.55 29.16 -9.41
CA ASN A 155 -20.83 28.12 -10.13
C ASN A 155 -19.34 28.26 -9.81
N ILE A 156 -18.73 27.19 -9.29
CA ILE A 156 -17.31 27.10 -8.93
C ILE A 156 -16.49 27.17 -10.24
N SER A 157 -16.08 28.36 -10.63
CA SER A 157 -15.04 28.53 -11.64
C SER A 157 -13.69 28.49 -10.92
N THR A 158 -13.08 27.31 -10.86
CA THR A 158 -11.70 27.11 -10.41
C THR A 158 -10.75 27.98 -11.25
N ARG A 159 -10.21 29.04 -10.67
CA ARG A 159 -9.16 29.84 -11.31
C ARG A 159 -7.89 28.99 -11.35
N LYS A 160 -7.59 28.41 -12.51
CA LYS A 160 -6.29 27.79 -12.78
C LYS A 160 -5.28 28.92 -12.99
N ASP A 161 -4.46 29.22 -11.99
CA ASP A 161 -3.27 30.06 -12.18
C ASP A 161 -2.34 29.32 -13.16
N GLU A 162 -2.30 29.76 -14.44
CA GLU A 162 -1.54 29.11 -15.52
C GLU A 162 -0.01 29.10 -15.30
N GLU A 163 0.51 29.97 -14.42
CA GLU A 163 1.94 30.06 -14.10
C GLU A 163 2.46 28.90 -13.21
N GLY A 164 1.59 28.00 -12.77
CA GLY A 164 1.94 26.93 -11.81
C GLY A 164 2.26 25.56 -12.41
N LEU A 165 2.05 25.33 -13.71
CA LEU A 165 2.07 24.00 -14.33
C LEU A 165 3.45 23.31 -14.25
N THR A 166 4.52 24.09 -14.36
CA THR A 166 5.89 23.59 -14.47
C THR A 166 6.86 24.53 -13.78
N GLY A 167 7.66 24.02 -12.84
CA GLY A 167 8.70 24.79 -12.18
C GLY A 167 9.04 24.31 -10.77
N VAL A 168 10.02 24.96 -10.15
CA VAL A 168 10.50 24.66 -8.79
C VAL A 168 9.38 24.70 -7.74
N GLY A 169 8.34 25.52 -7.95
CA GLY A 169 7.19 25.59 -7.06
C GLY A 169 6.34 24.31 -7.05
N ALA A 170 6.17 23.65 -8.19
CA ALA A 170 5.43 22.39 -8.30
C ALA A 170 6.20 21.25 -7.63
N ILE A 171 7.51 21.18 -7.87
CA ILE A 171 8.41 20.20 -7.25
C ILE A 171 8.35 20.33 -5.72
N ARG A 172 8.55 21.54 -5.18
CA ARG A 172 8.50 21.78 -3.73
C ARG A 172 7.16 21.41 -3.08
N ARG A 173 6.04 21.63 -3.78
CA ARG A 173 4.71 21.24 -3.30
C ARG A 173 4.56 19.73 -3.28
N SER A 174 5.01 19.07 -4.34
CA SER A 174 5.04 17.61 -4.45
C SER A 174 5.89 17.00 -3.34
N ASP A 175 7.13 17.44 -3.18
CA ASP A 175 8.04 16.90 -2.17
C ASP A 175 7.49 17.10 -0.75
N ARG A 176 6.84 18.25 -0.47
CA ARG A 176 6.17 18.49 0.83
C ARG A 176 4.98 17.57 1.05
N MET A 177 4.18 17.34 0.01
CA MET A 177 3.06 16.39 0.10
C MET A 177 3.59 14.98 0.36
N SER A 178 4.57 14.51 -0.41
CA SER A 178 5.20 13.21 -0.21
C SER A 178 5.76 13.07 1.20
N TRP A 179 6.46 14.09 1.72
CA TRP A 179 6.94 14.09 3.11
C TRP A 179 5.82 13.93 4.15
N MET A 180 4.72 14.67 3.99
CA MET A 180 3.58 14.59 4.90
C MET A 180 2.84 13.25 4.81
N LEU A 181 2.62 12.74 3.60
CA LEU A 181 1.97 11.45 3.38
C LEU A 181 2.83 10.29 3.90
N THR A 182 4.12 10.30 3.63
CA THR A 182 5.04 9.29 4.14
C THR A 182 5.09 9.31 5.67
N GLY A 183 5.20 10.48 6.30
CA GLY A 183 5.16 10.58 7.76
C GLY A 183 3.87 10.05 8.37
N SER A 184 2.72 10.33 7.74
CA SER A 184 1.42 9.76 8.14
C SER A 184 1.35 8.25 7.92
N ALA A 185 1.89 7.75 6.80
CA ALA A 185 1.92 6.33 6.47
C ALA A 185 2.76 5.55 7.49
N VAL A 186 3.94 6.07 7.86
CA VAL A 186 4.82 5.49 8.88
C VAL A 186 4.10 5.42 10.23
N ARG A 187 3.46 6.51 10.66
CA ARG A 187 2.72 6.54 11.94
C ARG A 187 1.54 5.57 11.93
N LEU A 188 0.80 5.48 10.84
CA LEU A 188 -0.31 4.53 10.71
C LEU A 188 0.20 3.08 10.69
N ALA A 189 1.32 2.82 10.02
CA ALA A 189 1.95 1.50 10.00
C ALA A 189 2.45 1.08 11.39
N GLN A 190 2.96 2.02 12.19
CA GLN A 190 3.35 1.78 13.58
C GLN A 190 2.14 1.54 14.49
N ASP A 191 1.10 2.39 14.39
CA ASP A 191 -0.14 2.28 15.16
C ASP A 191 -0.86 0.94 14.93
N MET A 192 -0.74 0.38 13.72
CA MET A 192 -1.32 -0.91 13.36
C MET A 192 -0.37 -2.10 13.50
N GLY A 193 0.89 -1.87 13.85
CA GLY A 193 1.92 -2.92 13.93
C GLY A 193 2.34 -3.51 12.57
N PHE A 194 1.91 -2.94 11.44
CA PHE A 194 2.28 -3.46 10.11
C PHE A 194 3.78 -3.35 9.82
N ILE A 195 4.46 -2.37 10.41
CA ILE A 195 5.90 -2.19 10.26
C ILE A 195 6.69 -3.37 10.84
N GLU A 196 6.14 -4.06 11.85
CA GLU A 196 6.77 -5.22 12.50
C GLU A 196 6.23 -6.55 11.95
N ASN A 197 5.10 -6.52 11.23
CA ASN A 197 4.39 -7.73 10.82
C ASN A 197 4.56 -8.05 9.33
N SER A 198 4.71 -7.04 8.47
CA SER A 198 4.88 -7.20 7.02
C SER A 198 6.26 -6.72 6.57
N SER A 199 7.02 -7.62 5.95
CA SER A 199 8.33 -7.29 5.38
C SER A 199 8.22 -6.27 4.24
N LYS A 200 7.17 -6.35 3.42
CA LYS A 200 6.92 -5.39 2.33
C LYS A 200 6.61 -4.00 2.87
N VAL A 201 5.72 -3.89 3.85
CA VAL A 201 5.38 -2.60 4.49
C VAL A 201 6.60 -2.01 5.18
N PHE A 202 7.41 -2.85 5.84
CA PHE A 202 8.68 -2.42 6.42
C PHE A 202 9.59 -1.80 5.35
N ILE A 203 9.93 -2.55 4.30
CA ILE A 203 10.86 -2.06 3.26
C ILE A 203 10.34 -0.78 2.61
N VAL A 204 9.07 -0.78 2.22
CA VAL A 204 8.50 0.32 1.44
C VAL A 204 8.42 1.61 2.25
N THR A 205 8.04 1.54 3.53
CA THR A 205 8.01 2.72 4.39
C THR A 205 9.41 3.31 4.58
N HIS A 206 10.43 2.48 4.75
CA HIS A 206 11.82 2.96 4.92
C HIS A 206 12.38 3.56 3.63
N ILE A 207 12.09 2.97 2.47
CA ILE A 207 12.49 3.52 1.17
C ILE A 207 11.84 4.90 0.99
N SER A 208 10.51 4.98 1.03
CA SER A 208 9.79 6.22 0.75
C SER A 208 10.09 7.31 1.79
N GLU A 209 10.39 6.93 3.04
CA GLU A 209 10.77 7.87 4.10
C GLU A 209 12.17 8.43 3.90
N THR A 210 13.13 7.58 3.54
CA THR A 210 14.49 8.00 3.22
C THR A 210 14.51 8.91 1.99
N THR A 211 13.81 8.54 0.92
CA THR A 211 13.74 9.36 -0.30
C THR A 211 13.05 10.70 -0.04
N SER A 212 11.94 10.71 0.71
CA SER A 212 11.24 11.94 1.07
C SER A 212 12.08 12.84 2.01
N ALA A 213 12.83 12.25 2.95
CA ALA A 213 13.73 12.96 3.84
C ALA A 213 14.85 13.65 3.06
N MET A 214 15.46 12.93 2.12
CA MET A 214 16.49 13.46 1.23
C MET A 214 15.98 14.63 0.40
N ASN A 215 14.80 14.51 -0.22
CA ASN A 215 14.21 15.59 -1.01
C ASN A 215 13.90 16.84 -0.17
N MET A 216 13.56 16.65 1.11
CA MET A 216 13.33 17.74 2.07
C MET A 216 14.60 18.26 2.77
N ASN A 217 15.78 17.70 2.50
CA ASN A 217 17.02 17.92 3.26
C ASN A 217 16.84 17.74 4.78
N GLN A 218 16.04 16.74 5.18
CA GLN A 218 15.81 16.34 6.56
C GLN A 218 16.50 15.00 6.84
N ARG A 219 16.60 14.63 8.12
CA ARG A 219 17.09 13.30 8.52
C ARG A 219 15.94 12.29 8.51
N SER A 220 16.27 11.06 8.16
CA SER A 220 15.36 9.93 8.31
C SER A 220 15.02 9.70 9.80
N LEU A 221 13.74 9.60 10.10
CA LEU A 221 13.14 9.22 11.39
C LEU A 221 13.30 7.73 11.65
N LEU A 222 13.31 6.91 10.60
CA LEU A 222 13.36 5.45 10.71
C LEU A 222 14.80 4.91 10.71
N ALA A 223 15.83 5.74 10.52
CA ALA A 223 17.22 5.30 10.52
C ALA A 223 17.63 4.50 11.78
N GLU A 224 17.03 4.79 12.94
CA GLU A 224 17.32 4.08 14.19
C GLU A 224 16.72 2.66 14.23
N SER A 225 15.65 2.39 13.48
CA SER A 225 14.98 1.06 13.45
C SER A 225 15.93 -0.04 12.97
N PHE A 226 16.87 0.30 12.07
CA PHE A 226 17.86 -0.62 11.54
C PHE A 226 18.84 -1.13 12.61
N SER A 227 19.14 -0.31 13.63
CA SER A 227 20.02 -0.72 14.73
C SER A 227 19.41 -1.84 15.58
N VAL A 228 18.08 -1.79 15.77
CA VAL A 228 17.31 -2.82 16.49
C VAL A 228 17.24 -4.12 15.67
N LEU A 229 17.11 -4.01 14.34
CA LEU A 229 17.16 -5.15 13.43
C LEU A 229 18.52 -5.85 13.42
N ASN A 230 19.62 -5.11 13.55
CA ASN A 230 20.98 -5.66 13.52
C ASN A 230 21.26 -6.58 14.71
N LEU A 231 20.60 -6.37 15.86
CA LEU A 231 20.63 -7.31 16.99
C LEU A 231 19.99 -8.66 16.66
N ASN A 232 19.03 -8.69 15.74
CA ASN A 232 18.38 -9.91 15.26
C ASN A 232 19.12 -10.54 14.07
N LEU A 233 19.76 -9.73 13.21
CA LEU A 233 20.54 -10.22 12.07
C LEU A 233 21.90 -10.81 12.50
N GLY A 234 22.59 -10.19 13.46
CA GLY A 234 23.84 -10.72 14.02
C GLY A 234 23.70 -12.03 14.81
N LYS A 235 22.48 -12.36 15.25
CA LYS A 235 22.17 -13.70 15.79
C LYS A 235 22.04 -14.76 14.67
N ILE A 236 21.64 -14.36 13.47
CA ILE A 236 21.45 -15.27 12.33
C ILE A 236 22.79 -15.62 11.66
N GLU A 237 23.78 -14.72 11.70
CA GLU A 237 25.11 -14.97 11.09
C GLU A 237 26.02 -15.88 11.91
N ASN A 238 25.86 -15.95 13.24
CA ASN A 238 26.67 -16.82 14.10
C ASN A 238 26.11 -18.23 14.28
N ASP A 239 24.93 -18.51 13.72
CA ASP A 239 24.20 -19.75 13.96
C ASP A 239 24.32 -20.75 12.79
N GLY A 240 25.57 -21.05 12.43
CA GLY A 240 25.89 -22.13 11.49
C GLY A 240 25.81 -23.53 12.11
N ASN A 241 25.40 -23.67 13.37
CA ASN A 241 25.53 -24.92 14.12
C ASN A 241 24.45 -25.25 15.17
N GLU A 242 23.44 -24.41 15.45
CA GLU A 242 22.36 -24.81 16.35
C GLU A 242 21.09 -25.26 15.60
N SER A 243 20.56 -26.39 16.08
CA SER A 243 19.30 -27.07 15.77
C SER A 243 18.37 -26.41 14.74
N ASN A 244 18.23 -27.08 13.59
CA ASN A 244 17.34 -26.81 12.45
C ASN A 244 15.83 -26.64 12.75
N GLU A 245 15.38 -26.64 14.00
CA GLU A 245 13.96 -26.50 14.37
C GLU A 245 13.47 -25.03 14.36
N ASP A 246 14.35 -24.07 14.65
CA ASP A 246 14.01 -22.63 14.68
C ASP A 246 13.98 -21.98 13.28
N TYR A 247 14.51 -22.66 12.26
CA TYR A 247 14.49 -22.19 10.87
C TYR A 247 13.10 -22.24 10.21
N LEU A 248 12.18 -23.08 10.72
CA LEU A 248 10.83 -23.26 10.17
C LEU A 248 9.71 -22.61 11.02
N GLY A 249 10.05 -21.88 12.09
CA GLY A 249 9.09 -21.41 13.09
C GLY A 249 7.99 -20.50 12.51
N ASN A 250 8.37 -19.48 11.72
CA ASN A 250 7.43 -18.50 11.16
C ASN A 250 6.46 -19.16 10.16
N GLU A 251 7.00 -19.97 9.26
CA GLU A 251 6.24 -20.62 8.19
C GLU A 251 5.26 -21.68 8.74
N LYS A 252 5.72 -22.52 9.68
CA LYS A 252 4.85 -23.47 10.37
C LYS A 252 3.74 -22.75 11.12
N PHE A 253 4.04 -21.62 11.76
CA PHE A 253 3.03 -20.81 12.46
C PHE A 253 1.96 -20.26 11.50
N TYR A 254 2.37 -19.60 10.42
CA TYR A 254 1.42 -19.07 9.44
C TYR A 254 0.55 -20.16 8.84
N LEU A 255 1.15 -21.30 8.46
CA LEU A 255 0.40 -22.44 7.93
C LEU A 255 -0.59 -23.01 8.94
N ASN A 256 -0.22 -23.08 10.22
CA ASN A 256 -1.11 -23.55 11.28
C ASN A 256 -2.31 -22.62 11.52
N GLU A 257 -2.14 -21.30 11.37
CA GLU A 257 -3.23 -20.33 11.55
C GLU A 257 -4.08 -20.11 10.28
N ILE A 258 -3.48 -20.21 9.09
CA ILE A 258 -4.17 -20.06 7.80
C ILE A 258 -5.05 -21.28 7.48
N LEU A 259 -4.59 -22.49 7.81
CA LEU A 259 -5.31 -23.74 7.51
C LEU A 259 -6.11 -24.22 8.72
N PRO A 260 -7.44 -24.04 8.76
CA PRO A 260 -8.26 -24.57 9.86
C PRO A 260 -8.47 -26.09 9.77
N ASP A 261 -8.37 -26.66 8.56
CA ASP A 261 -8.80 -28.04 8.28
C ASP A 261 -7.64 -29.06 8.38
N GLU A 262 -7.82 -30.10 9.20
CA GLU A 262 -6.77 -31.12 9.47
C GLU A 262 -6.35 -31.89 8.21
N GLU A 263 -7.24 -32.05 7.24
CA GLU A 263 -6.93 -32.73 5.97
C GLU A 263 -6.01 -31.88 5.07
N SER A 264 -6.24 -30.55 5.04
CA SER A 264 -5.37 -29.60 4.35
C SER A 264 -4.01 -29.49 5.05
N LYS A 265 -4.00 -29.48 6.39
CA LYS A 265 -2.76 -29.56 7.17
C LYS A 265 -1.99 -30.85 6.91
N LEU A 266 -2.67 -32.00 6.83
CA LEU A 266 -2.06 -33.31 6.53
C LEU A 266 -1.57 -33.41 5.09
N ARG A 267 -2.21 -32.72 4.13
CA ARG A 267 -1.75 -32.64 2.74
C ARG A 267 -0.46 -31.82 2.65
N TRP A 268 -0.42 -30.66 3.28
CA TRP A 268 0.80 -29.84 3.32
C TRP A 268 1.90 -30.49 4.16
N LYS A 269 1.58 -31.07 5.33
CA LYS A 269 2.52 -31.88 6.11
C LYS A 269 3.07 -33.04 5.30
N ARG A 270 2.27 -33.77 4.51
CA ARG A 270 2.79 -34.81 3.60
C ARG A 270 3.69 -34.27 2.51
N VAL A 271 3.45 -33.04 2.01
CA VAL A 271 4.36 -32.38 1.07
C VAL A 271 5.70 -32.06 1.75
N PHE A 272 5.69 -31.67 3.02
CA PHE A 272 6.91 -31.44 3.81
C PHE A 272 7.61 -32.76 4.24
N GLU A 273 6.88 -33.76 4.73
CA GLU A 273 7.38 -35.06 5.22
C GLU A 273 7.85 -35.98 4.09
N ASN A 274 7.18 -36.02 2.93
CA ASN A 274 7.70 -36.73 1.76
C ASN A 274 8.97 -36.08 1.19
N SER A 275 9.27 -34.84 1.58
CA SER A 275 10.49 -34.12 1.22
C SER A 275 11.61 -34.28 2.26
N GLU A 276 11.35 -34.86 3.44
CA GLU A 276 12.37 -35.17 4.44
C GLU A 276 13.08 -36.52 4.17
N ASN A 277 12.43 -37.42 3.40
CA ASN A 277 12.97 -38.77 3.14
C ASN A 277 13.94 -38.85 1.95
N ASP A 278 14.16 -37.76 1.20
CA ASP A 278 15.07 -37.74 0.06
C ASP A 278 16.40 -37.09 0.49
N HIS A 279 17.28 -37.94 1.02
CA HIS A 279 18.44 -37.54 1.81
C HIS A 279 19.62 -36.96 1.00
N ASP A 280 19.53 -36.84 -0.33
CA ASP A 280 20.63 -36.35 -1.17
C ASP A 280 20.11 -35.62 -2.42
N ASN A 281 19.77 -34.33 -2.30
CA ASN A 281 20.13 -33.23 -3.22
C ASN A 281 19.25 -31.98 -2.96
N GLU A 282 19.91 -30.90 -2.52
CA GLU A 282 19.47 -29.49 -2.52
C GLU A 282 18.12 -29.13 -1.86
N LYS A 283 18.13 -29.01 -0.52
CA LYS A 283 17.51 -27.93 0.27
C LYS A 283 16.18 -27.35 -0.26
N ASN A 284 15.08 -28.08 -0.11
CA ASN A 284 13.72 -27.53 -0.31
C ASN A 284 13.28 -26.67 0.89
N PHE A 285 13.89 -25.49 1.05
CA PHE A 285 13.30 -24.39 1.80
C PHE A 285 12.17 -23.79 0.96
N LEU A 286 11.04 -23.39 1.57
CA LEU A 286 10.05 -22.55 0.87
C LEU A 286 10.79 -21.38 0.20
N THR A 287 10.50 -21.13 -1.06
CA THR A 287 11.11 -20.02 -1.79
C THR A 287 10.79 -18.69 -1.10
N ASP A 288 11.69 -17.71 -1.19
CA ASP A 288 11.49 -16.37 -0.61
C ASP A 288 10.11 -15.78 -0.98
N TRP A 289 9.64 -16.05 -2.19
CA TRP A 289 8.32 -15.65 -2.67
C TRP A 289 7.14 -16.30 -1.93
N GLU A 290 7.22 -17.60 -1.66
CA GLU A 290 6.17 -18.30 -0.91
C GLU A 290 6.10 -17.82 0.53
N ARG A 291 7.25 -17.50 1.14
CA ARG A 291 7.33 -16.93 2.49
C ARG A 291 6.69 -15.55 2.55
N GLU A 292 7.02 -14.68 1.60
CA GLU A 292 6.41 -13.36 1.47
C GLU A 292 4.89 -13.46 1.27
N PHE A 293 4.44 -14.39 0.43
CA PHE A 293 3.02 -14.63 0.20
C PHE A 293 2.27 -15.06 1.46
N LEU A 294 2.83 -16.01 2.23
CA LEU A 294 2.24 -16.51 3.48
C LEU A 294 2.16 -15.40 4.55
N ASN A 295 3.22 -14.59 4.67
CA ASN A 295 3.23 -13.44 5.58
C ASN A 295 2.11 -12.45 5.20
N ASP A 296 2.01 -12.09 3.92
CA ASP A 296 0.99 -11.16 3.44
C ASP A 296 -0.43 -11.71 3.68
N GLU A 297 -0.66 -13.00 3.39
CA GLU A 297 -1.98 -13.64 3.60
C GLU A 297 -2.37 -13.66 5.09
N TYR A 298 -1.41 -13.94 5.96
CA TYR A 298 -1.62 -13.89 7.41
C TYR A 298 -1.99 -12.48 7.88
N VAL A 299 -1.20 -11.47 7.50
CA VAL A 299 -1.40 -10.08 7.90
C VAL A 299 -2.75 -9.54 7.41
N LEU A 300 -3.15 -9.89 6.18
CA LEU A 300 -4.40 -9.42 5.59
C LEU A 300 -5.65 -10.04 6.22
N TYR A 301 -5.67 -11.35 6.44
CA TYR A 301 -6.94 -12.06 6.73
C TYR A 301 -7.02 -12.75 8.09
N TYR A 302 -5.89 -12.95 8.77
CA TYR A 302 -5.83 -13.80 9.98
C TYR A 302 -5.35 -13.05 11.22
N SER A 303 -4.59 -11.96 11.05
CA SER A 303 -4.11 -11.13 12.17
C SER A 303 -5.23 -10.51 13.03
N ASN A 304 -6.42 -10.25 12.48
CA ASN A 304 -7.50 -9.55 13.18
C ASN A 304 -8.60 -10.48 13.75
N LYS A 305 -8.49 -11.80 13.59
CA LYS A 305 -9.57 -12.73 13.98
C LYS A 305 -9.78 -12.91 15.49
N LYS A 306 -8.91 -12.35 16.35
CA LYS A 306 -8.92 -12.65 17.79
C LYS A 306 -9.55 -11.60 18.70
N ASP A 307 -9.76 -10.34 18.30
CA ASP A 307 -10.22 -9.32 19.26
C ASP A 307 -11.05 -8.17 18.65
N ASP A 308 -12.37 -8.31 18.65
CA ASP A 308 -13.31 -7.18 18.49
C ASP A 308 -13.45 -6.36 19.79
N THR A 309 -12.71 -6.70 20.87
CA THR A 309 -12.93 -6.12 22.21
C THR A 309 -11.75 -5.40 22.82
N ASN A 310 -10.55 -5.37 22.20
CA ASN A 310 -9.40 -4.68 22.79
C ASN A 310 -8.67 -3.84 21.75
N LEU A 311 -8.48 -2.56 22.09
CA LEU A 311 -7.62 -1.61 21.40
C LEU A 311 -6.31 -2.27 20.97
N ALA A 312 -6.11 -2.44 19.65
CA ALA A 312 -4.83 -2.52 18.95
C ALA A 312 -3.64 -3.02 19.81
N GLN A 313 -3.80 -4.17 20.47
CA GLN A 313 -2.66 -4.83 21.09
C GLN A 313 -1.92 -5.52 19.97
N ASN A 314 -0.93 -4.80 19.42
CA ASN A 314 0.33 -5.30 18.89
C ASN A 314 0.37 -6.83 18.79
N HIS A 315 -0.26 -7.39 17.75
CA HIS A 315 -0.02 -8.76 17.30
C HIS A 315 1.36 -8.77 16.64
N ILE A 316 2.39 -8.46 17.41
CA ILE A 316 3.77 -8.75 17.01
C ILE A 316 3.80 -10.27 16.94
N PRO A 317 4.02 -10.87 15.77
CA PRO A 317 4.17 -12.31 15.70
C PRO A 317 5.27 -12.72 16.69
N PRO A 318 5.18 -13.91 17.30
CA PRO A 318 6.15 -14.33 18.33
C PRO A 318 7.58 -14.53 17.79
N PHE A 319 7.83 -14.17 16.54
CA PHE A 319 9.07 -14.36 15.80
C PHE A 319 9.44 -13.10 15.00
N PRO A 320 10.74 -12.86 14.77
CA PRO A 320 11.21 -11.69 14.03
C PRO A 320 10.87 -11.77 12.52
N LEU A 321 10.75 -10.60 11.89
CA LEU A 321 10.63 -10.49 10.44
C LEU A 321 11.82 -11.14 9.73
N ARG A 322 11.51 -12.00 8.75
CA ARG A 322 12.50 -12.60 7.86
C ARG A 322 12.45 -11.86 6.53
N PHE A 323 13.60 -11.34 6.11
CA PHE A 323 13.76 -10.64 4.84
C PHE A 323 14.40 -11.56 3.80
N SER A 324 13.86 -11.52 2.59
CA SER A 324 14.45 -12.17 1.40
C SER A 324 15.80 -11.52 1.06
N PHE A 325 16.62 -12.22 0.26
CA PHE A 325 17.94 -11.69 -0.11
C PHE A 325 17.84 -10.29 -0.77
N ALA A 326 16.89 -10.11 -1.68
CA ALA A 326 16.66 -8.84 -2.35
C ALA A 326 16.21 -7.73 -1.38
N GLN A 327 15.39 -8.06 -0.38
CA GLN A 327 14.96 -7.11 0.64
C GLN A 327 16.11 -6.69 1.56
N ARG A 328 16.99 -7.63 1.95
CA ARG A 328 18.20 -7.31 2.73
C ARG A 328 19.15 -6.40 1.96
N ALA A 329 19.35 -6.65 0.67
CA ALA A 329 20.15 -5.77 -0.17
C ALA A 329 19.58 -4.34 -0.22
N LYS A 330 18.24 -4.21 -0.33
CA LYS A 330 17.57 -2.89 -0.25
C LYS A 330 17.80 -2.22 1.10
N ILE A 331 17.69 -2.95 2.21
CA ILE A 331 17.95 -2.42 3.56
C ILE A 331 19.37 -1.89 3.68
N GLU A 332 20.37 -2.65 3.25
CA GLU A 332 21.77 -2.22 3.32
C GLU A 332 22.05 -0.99 2.46
N ILE A 333 21.39 -0.86 1.29
CA ILE A 333 21.48 0.36 0.47
C ILE A 333 20.89 1.57 1.22
N ILE A 334 19.68 1.42 1.80
CA ILE A 334 19.02 2.49 2.56
C ILE A 334 19.87 2.93 3.76
N ARG A 335 20.60 2.00 4.37
CA ARG A 335 21.48 2.29 5.51
C ARG A 335 22.68 3.17 5.15
N ILE A 336 23.16 3.08 3.91
CA ILE A 336 24.29 3.87 3.42
C ILE A 336 23.85 5.30 3.05
N LEU A 337 22.62 5.42 2.58
CA LEU A 337 21.93 6.65 2.19
C LEU A 337 21.63 7.53 3.43
#